data_AF-A0A7J5WRC1-F1
#
_entry.id   AF-A0A7J5WRC1-F1
#
_cell.length_a   1.000
_cell.length_b   1.000
_cell.length_c   1.000
_cell.angle_alpha   90.00
_cell.angle_beta   90.00
_cell.angle_gamma   90.00
#
_symmetry.space_group_name_H-M   'P 1'
#
loop_
_entity.id
_entity.type
_entity.pdbx_description
1 polymer ?
#
loop_
_entity_poly.entity_id
_entity_poly.type
_entity_poly.pdbx_seq_one_letter_code
_entity_poly.pdbx_strand_id
1 'polypeptide(L)' 'FSNNKAAYQYLNDSVQAFPEGQSFLKIMNDAGFTQTYLKKLSFGICTIYCGSK' A
#
# COMPACT_ATOMS: atom_id res chain seq x y z
N PHE A 1 20.53 -4.96 24.04
CA PHE A 1 19.99 -4.91 22.66
C PHE A 1 18.54 -4.48 22.73
N SER A 2 18.28 -3.19 22.55
CA SER A 2 16.94 -2.64 22.56
C SER A 2 16.17 -3.10 21.32
N ASN A 3 15.45 -4.21 21.46
CA ASN A 3 14.35 -4.58 20.59
C ASN A 3 13.40 -3.39 20.54
N ASN A 4 13.45 -2.63 19.45
CA ASN A 4 12.68 -1.39 19.28
C ASN A 4 11.20 -1.76 19.04
N LYS A 5 10.54 -2.23 20.10
CA LYS A 5 9.18 -2.78 20.11
C LYS A 5 8.18 -1.79 19.49
N ALA A 6 8.39 -0.50 19.75
CA ALA A 6 7.61 0.57 19.16
C ALA A 6 7.72 0.62 17.62
N ALA A 7 8.89 0.35 17.05
CA ALA A 7 9.08 0.37 15.59
C ALA A 7 8.36 -0.81 14.90
N TYR A 8 8.40 -2.00 15.50
CA TYR A 8 7.66 -3.16 14.98
C TYR A 8 6.15 -3.00 15.15
N GLN A 9 5.71 -2.37 16.24
CA GLN A 9 4.30 -2.00 16.43
C GLN A 9 3.85 -0.99 15.38
N TYR A 10 4.59 0.10 15.19
CA TYR A 10 4.30 1.09 14.14
C TYR A 10 4.24 0.45 12.75
N LEU A 11 5.18 -0.43 12.42
CA LEU A 11 5.16 -1.15 11.15
C LEU A 11 3.87 -1.96 10.99
N ASN A 12 3.48 -2.74 12.00
CA ASN A 12 2.26 -3.54 11.95
C ASN A 12 1.00 -2.65 11.80
N ASP A 13 0.90 -1.62 12.63
CA ASP A 13 -0.23 -0.67 12.62
C ASP A 13 -0.33 0.04 11.26
N SER A 14 0.80 0.45 10.68
CA SER A 14 0.85 1.11 9.37
C SER A 14 0.40 0.20 8.23
N VAL A 15 0.77 -1.08 8.27
CA VAL A 15 0.37 -2.07 7.26
C VAL A 15 -1.14 -2.34 7.34
N GLN A 16 -1.70 -2.43 8.54
CA GLN A 16 -3.14 -2.62 8.74
C GLN A 16 -3.97 -1.39 8.34
N ALA A 17 -3.44 -0.18 8.55
CA ALA A 17 -4.13 1.05 8.20
C ALA A 17 -4.06 1.40 6.71
N PHE A 18 -3.14 0.81 5.94
CA PHE A 18 -2.94 1.16 4.54
C PHE A 18 -4.12 0.66 3.67
N PRO A 19 -4.79 1.54 2.90
CA PRO A 19 -5.82 1.11 1.97
C PRO A 19 -5.17 0.33 0.83
N GLU A 20 -5.44 -0.96 0.72
CA GLU A 20 -4.86 -1.83 -0.31
C GLU A 20 -5.86 -2.18 -1.44
N GLY A 21 -5.34 -2.75 -2.52
CA GLY A 21 -6.12 -3.24 -3.65
C GLY A 21 -6.86 -2.12 -4.38
N GLN A 22 -8.15 -2.35 -4.63
CA GLN A 22 -8.98 -1.38 -5.33
C GLN A 22 -9.24 -0.11 -4.52
N SER A 23 -9.16 -0.17 -3.19
CA SER A 23 -9.32 1.01 -2.34
C SER A 23 -8.23 2.03 -2.63
N PHE A 24 -6.98 1.59 -2.81
CA PHE A 24 -5.89 2.48 -3.20
C PHE A 24 -6.04 2.99 -4.63
N LEU A 25 -6.42 2.13 -5.57
CA LEU A 25 -6.66 2.57 -6.95
C LEU A 25 -7.75 3.64 -7.02
N LYS A 26 -8.80 3.53 -6.20
CA LYS A 26 -9.83 4.58 -6.12
C LYS A 26 -9.22 5.91 -5.66
N ILE A 27 -8.40 5.90 -4.60
CA ILE A 27 -7.68 7.09 -4.14
C ILE A 27 -6.79 7.67 -5.25
N MET A 28 -6.10 6.82 -6.02
CA MET A 28 -5.28 7.28 -7.16
C MET A 28 -6.12 7.95 -8.25
N ASN A 29 -7.27 7.37 -8.59
CA ASN A 29 -8.19 7.95 -9.58
C ASN A 29 -8.79 9.28 -9.07
N ASP A 30 -9.20 9.35 -7.80
CA ASP A 30 -9.72 10.56 -7.16
C ASP A 30 -8.64 11.67 -7.10
N ALA A 31 -7.35 11.30 -7.02
CA ALA A 31 -6.21 12.21 -7.11
C ALA A 31 -5.88 12.65 -8.56
N GLY A 32 -6.62 12.16 -9.55
CA GLY A 32 -6.50 12.54 -10.96
C GLY A 32 -5.51 11.69 -11.78
N PHE A 33 -5.04 10.56 -11.25
CA PHE A 33 -4.30 9.59 -12.06
C PHE A 33 -5.27 8.77 -12.91
N THR A 34 -4.85 8.41 -14.12
CA THR A 34 -5.58 7.60 -15.08
C THR A 34 -4.76 6.36 -15.45
N GLN A 35 -5.40 5.41 -16.13
CA GLN A 35 -4.77 4.12 -16.50
C GLN A 35 -4.16 3.41 -15.28
N THR A 36 -4.80 3.57 -14.11
CA THR A 36 -4.29 3.04 -12.86
C THR A 36 -4.42 1.53 -12.83
N TYR A 37 -3.37 0.82 -12.46
CA TYR A 37 -3.40 -0.63 -12.30
C TYR A 37 -2.58 -1.06 -11.08
N LEU A 38 -2.86 -2.27 -10.61
CA LEU A 38 -2.10 -2.91 -9.54
C LEU A 38 -1.54 -4.25 -10.02
N LYS A 39 -0.34 -4.57 -9.54
CA LYS A 39 0.32 -5.85 -9.79
C LYS A 39 0.76 -6.46 -8.47
N LYS A 40 0.11 -7.57 -8.10
CA LYS A 40 0.48 -8.36 -6.93
C LYS A 40 1.77 -9.13 -7.21
N LEU A 41 2.67 -9.15 -6.24
CA LEU A 41 3.93 -9.87 -6.24
C LEU A 41 3.98 -10.79 -5.02
N SER A 42 4.80 -11.85 -5.09
CA SER A 42 5.02 -12.76 -3.96
C SER A 42 3.70 -13.24 -3.33
N PHE A 43 2.75 -13.67 -4.17
CA PHE A 43 1.41 -14.11 -3.76
C PHE A 43 0.59 -13.09 -2.96
N GLY A 44 0.87 -11.80 -3.11
CA GLY A 44 0.12 -10.71 -2.47
C GLY A 44 0.80 -10.10 -1.25
N ILE A 45 2.01 -10.53 -0.88
CA ILE A 45 2.79 -9.89 0.19
C ILE A 45 3.14 -8.45 -0.19
N CYS A 46 3.43 -8.19 -1.47
CA CYS A 46 3.71 -6.86 -1.99
C CYS A 46 2.84 -6.58 -3.22
N THR A 47 2.39 -5.34 -3.38
CA THR A 47 1.63 -4.90 -4.55
C THR A 47 2.24 -3.62 -5.11
N ILE A 48 2.55 -3.62 -6.40
CA ILE A 48 2.93 -2.41 -7.13
C ILE A 48 1.66 -1.73 -7.62
N TYR A 49 1.51 -0.43 -7.36
CA TYR A 49 0.45 0.40 -7.93
C TYR A 49 1.07 1.42 -8.89
N CYS A 50 0.47 1.60 -10.06
CA CYS A 50 0.98 2.48 -11.11
C CYS A 50 -0.17 3.21 -11.79
N GLY A 51 0.09 4.41 -12.30
CA GLY A 51 -0.87 5.24 -13.03
C GLY A 51 -0.16 6.41 -13.71
N SER A 52 -0.83 7.02 -14.68
CA SER A 52 -0.34 8.19 -15.44
C SER A 52 -1.20 9.40 -15.15
N LYS A 53 -0.62 10.59 -15.05
CA LYS A 53 -1.36 11.84 -14.82
C LYS A 53 -1.44 12.67 -16.09
#